data_AF-A0A9D4DK03-F1
#
_entry.id   AF-A0A9D4DK03-F1
#
_cell.length_a   1.000
_cell.length_b   1.000
_cell.length_c   1.000
_cell.angle_alpha   90.00
_cell.angle_beta   90.00
_cell.angle_gamma   90.00
#
_symmetry.space_group_name_H-M   'P 1'
#
loop_
_entity.id
_entity.type
_entity.pdbx_description
1 polymer ?
#
loop_
_entity_poly.entity_id
_entity_poly.type
_entity_poly.pdbx_seq_one_letter_code
_entity_poly.pdbx_strand_id
1 'polypeptide(L)'
;MKDTLTKLQASSIIAFDKCIRLRDELQQLRDAIQNIGDKSKLELSFIATRKCMDKIQQSETYLKENSLQAKVSITFQPNHEIIQYLSKLSGLGQIEHSTQTLMGQGNPNKVITVQGKSEHNVKISSDSNTCSITAICVLPDRNVLVVDNHNANVKLLDQQYQVVSHWSSTGTPAGMCEITTSEVAVTLNGPDTNTHEVQFITVNNRQLVMGKKLQLQHECKSIAFHQGDLYITSYTVLYMYTLSGKFVSKMYEDTSGNVTGKNSKIMKFIF
;
A
#
# COMPACT_ATOMS: atom_id res chain seq x y z
N MET A 1 -23.13 7.89 -28.46
CA MET A 1 -22.32 7.48 -27.30
C MET A 1 -23.03 7.75 -25.98
N LYS A 2 -23.51 8.98 -25.73
CA LYS A 2 -24.25 9.35 -24.51
C LYS A 2 -25.51 8.49 -24.28
N ASP A 3 -26.34 8.33 -25.30
CA ASP A 3 -27.58 7.53 -25.19
C ASP A 3 -27.35 6.04 -24.94
N THR A 4 -26.28 5.48 -25.52
CA THR A 4 -25.87 4.08 -25.29
C THR A 4 -25.38 3.89 -23.85
N LEU A 5 -24.61 4.87 -23.34
CA LEU A 5 -24.12 4.86 -21.96
C LEU A 5 -25.27 4.97 -20.95
N THR A 6 -26.24 5.84 -21.22
CA THR A 6 -27.43 6.01 -20.37
C THR A 6 -28.30 4.74 -20.36
N LYS A 7 -28.49 4.07 -21.50
CA LYS A 7 -29.22 2.79 -21.57
C LYS A 7 -28.50 1.66 -20.82
N LEU A 8 -27.17 1.60 -20.92
CA LEU A 8 -26.35 0.64 -20.16
C LEU A 8 -26.41 0.90 -18.65
N GLN A 9 -26.34 2.16 -18.24
CA GLN A 9 -26.48 2.55 -16.83
C GLN A 9 -27.85 2.17 -16.26
N ALA A 10 -28.93 2.47 -16.99
CA ALA A 10 -30.28 2.12 -16.57
C ALA A 10 -30.48 0.59 -16.45
N SER A 11 -29.96 -0.19 -17.42
CA SER A 11 -30.03 -1.65 -17.38
C SER A 11 -29.24 -2.23 -16.21
N SER A 12 -28.04 -1.69 -15.93
CA SER A 12 -27.18 -2.10 -14.82
C SER A 12 -27.84 -1.82 -13.46
N ILE A 13 -28.48 -0.66 -13.29
CA ILE A 13 -29.21 -0.31 -12.06
C ILE A 13 -30.37 -1.29 -11.82
N ILE A 14 -31.15 -1.60 -12.86
CA ILE A 14 -32.27 -2.55 -12.75
C ILE A 14 -31.78 -3.96 -12.38
N ALA A 15 -30.66 -4.40 -12.97
CA ALA A 15 -30.06 -5.69 -12.64
C ALA A 15 -29.54 -5.72 -11.19
N PHE A 16 -28.90 -4.65 -10.75
CA PHE A 16 -28.40 -4.50 -9.38
C PHE A 16 -29.53 -4.55 -8.34
N ASP A 17 -30.63 -3.84 -8.58
CA ASP A 17 -31.82 -3.84 -7.71
C ASP A 17 -32.51 -5.21 -7.63
N LYS A 18 -32.44 -6.01 -8.71
CA LYS A 18 -32.94 -7.38 -8.70
C LYS A 18 -32.03 -8.31 -7.89
N CYS A 19 -30.71 -8.14 -8.00
CA CYS A 19 -29.74 -8.90 -7.20
C CYS A 19 -29.86 -8.62 -5.70
N ILE A 20 -30.08 -7.36 -5.31
CA ILE A 20 -30.32 -6.99 -3.90
C ILE A 20 -31.57 -7.71 -3.37
N ARG A 21 -32.68 -7.65 -4.11
CA ARG A 21 -33.93 -8.33 -3.70
C ARG A 21 -33.76 -9.84 -3.54
N LEU A 22 -33.09 -10.50 -4.47
CA LEU A 22 -32.82 -11.94 -4.40
C LEU A 22 -31.97 -12.29 -3.16
N ARG A 23 -30.94 -11.49 -2.86
CA ARG A 23 -30.11 -11.68 -1.66
C ARG A 23 -30.95 -11.57 -0.38
N ASP A 24 -31.81 -10.55 -0.30
CA ASP A 24 -32.62 -10.30 0.88
C ASP A 24 -33.66 -11.41 1.10
N GLU A 25 -34.27 -11.93 0.02
CA GLU A 25 -35.16 -13.10 0.08
C GLU A 25 -34.42 -14.38 0.55
N LEU A 26 -33.21 -14.62 0.05
CA LEU A 26 -32.39 -15.76 0.49
C LEU A 26 -31.98 -15.63 1.95
N GLN A 27 -31.68 -14.42 2.43
CA GLN A 27 -31.35 -14.16 3.82
C GLN A 27 -32.55 -14.42 4.74
N GLN A 28 -33.74 -13.92 4.38
CA GLN A 28 -34.98 -14.20 5.12
C GLN A 28 -35.28 -15.70 5.19
N LEU A 29 -35.08 -16.43 4.10
CA LEU A 29 -35.28 -17.87 4.06
C LEU A 29 -34.28 -18.60 4.96
N ARG A 30 -33.01 -18.18 4.97
CA ARG A 30 -31.97 -18.72 5.86
C ARG A 30 -32.35 -18.53 7.33
N ASP A 31 -32.79 -17.33 7.68
CA ASP A 31 -33.14 -17.00 9.06
C ASP A 31 -34.41 -17.74 9.51
N ALA A 32 -35.37 -17.95 8.60
CA ALA A 32 -36.52 -18.82 8.84
C ALA A 32 -36.10 -20.28 9.11
N ILE A 33 -35.12 -20.82 8.35
CA ILE A 33 -34.56 -22.16 8.58
C ILE A 33 -33.90 -22.26 9.96
N GLN A 34 -33.14 -21.23 10.36
CA GLN A 34 -32.43 -21.20 11.65
C GLN A 34 -33.38 -21.11 12.86
N ASN A 35 -34.53 -20.47 12.70
CA ASN A 35 -35.51 -20.24 13.78
C ASN A 35 -36.51 -21.39 14.00
N ILE A 36 -36.53 -22.42 13.15
CA ILE A 36 -37.43 -23.58 13.32
C ILE A 36 -36.86 -24.54 14.38
N GLY A 37 -37.42 -24.47 15.60
CA GLY A 37 -37.08 -25.33 16.75
C GLY A 37 -37.46 -26.82 16.61
N ASP A 38 -36.98 -27.63 17.56
CA ASP A 38 -36.68 -29.07 17.45
C ASP A 38 -37.79 -30.09 17.10
N LYS A 39 -39.07 -29.75 16.98
CA LYS A 39 -40.14 -30.78 16.88
C LYS A 39 -40.99 -30.78 15.61
N SER A 40 -40.76 -29.85 14.67
CA SER A 40 -41.42 -29.82 13.34
C SER A 40 -40.39 -29.78 12.19
N LYS A 41 -39.20 -30.35 12.43
CA LYS A 41 -37.98 -30.04 11.67
C LYS A 41 -37.94 -30.57 10.24
N LEU A 42 -38.52 -31.74 9.94
CA LEU A 42 -38.26 -32.37 8.63
C LEU A 42 -39.10 -31.75 7.50
N GLU A 43 -40.38 -31.52 7.72
CA GLU A 43 -41.29 -30.99 6.68
C GLU A 43 -41.00 -29.52 6.37
N LEU A 44 -40.79 -28.69 7.40
CA LEU A 44 -40.47 -27.27 7.22
C LEU A 44 -39.06 -27.06 6.65
N SER A 45 -38.07 -27.88 7.04
CA SER A 45 -36.75 -27.81 6.40
C SER A 45 -36.82 -28.26 4.95
N PHE A 46 -37.57 -29.32 4.62
CA PHE A 46 -37.76 -29.75 3.24
C PHE A 46 -38.42 -28.67 2.37
N ILE A 47 -39.49 -28.03 2.86
CA ILE A 47 -40.16 -26.92 2.16
C ILE A 47 -39.19 -25.75 1.96
N ALA A 48 -38.41 -25.40 2.97
CA ALA A 48 -37.45 -24.31 2.89
C ALA A 48 -36.29 -24.63 1.93
N THR A 49 -35.76 -25.86 1.95
CA THR A 49 -34.75 -26.34 1.00
C THR A 49 -35.28 -26.31 -0.43
N ARG A 50 -36.52 -26.74 -0.67
CA ARG A 50 -37.17 -26.68 -1.99
C ARG A 50 -37.27 -25.24 -2.49
N LYS A 51 -37.74 -24.31 -1.65
CA LYS A 51 -37.80 -22.87 -1.99
C LYS A 51 -36.42 -22.29 -2.30
N CYS A 52 -35.38 -22.73 -1.58
CA CYS A 52 -34.01 -22.30 -1.83
C CYS A 52 -33.51 -22.80 -3.19
N MET A 53 -33.73 -24.08 -3.52
CA MET A 53 -33.38 -24.65 -4.82
C MET A 53 -34.08 -23.93 -5.98
N ASP A 54 -35.37 -23.64 -5.86
CA ASP A 54 -36.11 -22.90 -6.89
C ASP A 54 -35.53 -21.51 -7.11
N LYS A 55 -35.09 -20.82 -6.04
CA LYS A 55 -34.45 -19.49 -6.13
C LYS A 55 -33.05 -19.55 -6.74
N ILE A 56 -32.26 -20.58 -6.42
CA ILE A 56 -30.97 -20.82 -7.07
C ILE A 56 -31.19 -21.04 -8.58
N GLN A 57 -32.14 -21.89 -8.97
CA GLN A 57 -32.44 -22.13 -10.39
C GLN A 57 -32.94 -20.88 -11.12
N GLN A 58 -33.76 -20.05 -10.46
CA GLN A 58 -34.16 -18.74 -11.01
C GLN A 58 -32.95 -17.81 -11.21
N SER A 59 -32.02 -17.79 -10.24
CA SER A 59 -30.80 -16.98 -10.34
C SER A 59 -29.88 -17.47 -11.47
N GLU A 60 -29.73 -18.79 -11.65
CA GLU A 60 -28.94 -19.37 -12.73
C GLU A 60 -29.56 -19.11 -14.10
N THR A 61 -30.89 -19.23 -14.21
CA THR A 61 -31.62 -18.89 -15.43
C THR A 61 -31.45 -17.41 -15.76
N TYR A 62 -31.61 -16.54 -14.77
CA TYR A 62 -31.39 -15.10 -14.93
C TYR A 62 -29.94 -14.78 -15.36
N LEU A 63 -28.95 -15.45 -14.76
CA LEU A 63 -27.55 -15.32 -15.15
C LEU A 63 -27.29 -15.82 -16.56
N LYS A 64 -27.95 -16.89 -17.02
CA LYS A 64 -27.84 -17.38 -18.41
C LYS A 64 -28.53 -16.45 -19.41
N GLU A 65 -29.69 -15.91 -19.06
CA GLU A 65 -30.48 -14.98 -19.91
C GLU A 65 -29.86 -13.57 -19.97
N ASN A 66 -29.23 -13.11 -18.88
CA ASN A 66 -28.55 -11.80 -18.80
C ASN A 66 -27.03 -11.90 -18.99
N SER A 67 -26.48 -13.11 -19.05
CA SER A 67 -25.29 -13.45 -19.83
C SER A 67 -25.63 -13.33 -21.32
N LEU A 68 -26.19 -12.18 -21.71
CA LEU A 68 -25.85 -11.61 -22.98
C LEU A 68 -24.33 -11.56 -22.99
N GLN A 69 -23.75 -12.40 -23.84
CA GLN A 69 -22.48 -12.18 -24.49
C GLN A 69 -22.53 -10.81 -25.21
N ALA A 70 -22.72 -9.73 -24.47
CA ALA A 70 -22.21 -8.44 -24.86
C ALA A 70 -20.71 -8.67 -24.91
N LYS A 71 -20.23 -9.02 -26.11
CA LYS A 71 -18.84 -8.94 -26.49
C LYS A 71 -18.49 -7.47 -26.28
N VAL A 72 -18.15 -7.11 -25.05
CA VAL A 72 -17.60 -5.80 -24.73
C VAL A 72 -16.24 -5.83 -25.42
N SER A 73 -16.20 -5.41 -26.67
CA SER A 73 -14.92 -5.16 -27.33
C SER A 73 -14.38 -3.88 -26.68
N ILE A 74 -13.47 -4.06 -25.75
CA ILE A 74 -12.64 -2.96 -25.27
C ILE A 74 -11.68 -2.65 -26.41
N THR A 75 -12.02 -1.67 -27.23
CA THR A 75 -11.13 -1.20 -28.29
C THR A 75 -10.27 -0.10 -27.70
N PHE A 76 -9.00 -0.40 -27.48
CA PHE A 76 -8.02 0.63 -27.13
C PHE A 76 -7.83 1.54 -28.35
N GLN A 77 -8.19 2.82 -28.21
CA GLN A 77 -7.76 3.84 -29.15
C GLN A 77 -6.51 4.49 -28.57
N PRO A 78 -5.33 4.28 -29.17
CA PRO A 78 -4.13 4.91 -28.69
C PRO A 78 -4.30 6.42 -28.72
N ASN A 79 -4.08 7.07 -27.57
CA ASN A 79 -3.94 8.52 -27.58
C ASN A 79 -2.62 8.86 -28.27
N HIS A 80 -2.71 9.35 -29.51
CA HIS A 80 -1.54 9.68 -30.32
C HIS A 80 -0.69 10.81 -29.72
N GLU A 81 -1.26 11.65 -28.85
CA GLU A 81 -0.51 12.67 -28.10
C GLU A 81 0.39 12.01 -27.05
N ILE A 82 -0.09 10.95 -26.39
CA ILE A 82 0.74 10.15 -25.46
C ILE A 82 1.82 9.40 -26.24
N ILE A 83 1.52 8.84 -27.41
CA ILE A 83 2.55 8.21 -28.25
C ILE A 83 3.58 9.25 -28.68
N GLN A 84 3.17 10.45 -29.11
CA GLN A 84 4.10 11.52 -29.45
C GLN A 84 4.93 11.97 -28.25
N TYR A 85 4.33 12.06 -27.06
CA TYR A 85 5.01 12.43 -25.83
C TYR A 85 6.00 11.36 -25.37
N LEU A 86 5.62 10.08 -25.38
CA LEU A 86 6.49 8.94 -25.05
C LEU A 86 7.56 8.68 -26.11
N SER A 87 7.28 8.94 -27.39
CA SER A 87 8.25 8.82 -28.48
C SER A 87 9.36 9.88 -28.38
N LYS A 88 9.07 10.99 -27.72
CA LYS A 88 10.03 12.00 -27.34
C LYS A 88 10.52 11.67 -25.92
N LEU A 89 11.48 10.74 -25.83
CA LEU A 89 12.15 10.38 -24.57
C LEU A 89 12.58 11.61 -23.75
N SER A 90 12.90 12.74 -24.41
CA SER A 90 13.21 14.02 -23.76
C SER A 90 12.08 14.60 -22.89
N GLY A 91 10.81 14.28 -23.17
CA GLY A 91 9.66 14.72 -22.38
C GLY A 91 9.49 13.96 -21.06
N LEU A 92 10.07 12.75 -20.95
CA LEU A 92 10.09 11.94 -19.73
C LEU A 92 11.26 12.31 -18.80
N GLY A 93 12.09 13.26 -19.21
CA GLY A 93 13.36 13.59 -18.57
C GLY A 93 14.55 12.93 -19.27
N GLN A 94 15.75 13.45 -19.02
CA GLN A 94 16.98 12.78 -19.38
C GLN A 94 17.28 11.70 -18.34
N ILE A 95 17.42 10.45 -18.77
CA ILE A 95 18.11 9.44 -17.96
C ILE A 95 19.59 9.81 -18.05
N GLU A 96 20.05 10.67 -17.15
CA GLU A 96 21.47 10.81 -16.90
C GLU A 96 21.93 9.53 -16.20
N HIS A 97 22.57 8.65 -16.97
CA HIS A 97 23.40 7.59 -16.40
C HIS A 97 24.63 8.25 -15.78
N SER A 98 24.47 8.87 -14.62
CA SER A 98 25.61 9.12 -13.74
C SER A 98 26.02 7.75 -13.22
N THR A 99 27.01 7.12 -13.86
CA THR A 99 27.78 6.05 -13.23
C THR A 99 28.48 6.65 -12.01
N GLN A 100 27.74 6.82 -10.91
CA GLN A 100 28.37 6.80 -9.61
C GLN A 100 28.94 5.40 -9.49
N THR A 101 30.27 5.35 -9.55
CA THR A 101 31.08 4.20 -9.24
C THR A 101 30.86 3.83 -7.77
N LEU A 102 29.69 3.29 -7.44
CA LEU A 102 29.58 2.38 -6.30
C LEU A 102 30.60 1.28 -6.61
N MET A 103 31.52 1.07 -5.68
CA MET A 103 32.62 0.14 -5.83
C MET A 103 32.12 -1.28 -6.15
N GLY A 104 31.94 -1.56 -7.44
CA GLY A 104 31.37 -2.78 -7.98
C GLY A 104 30.67 -2.51 -9.31
N GLN A 105 31.42 -2.56 -10.42
CA GLN A 105 30.88 -2.59 -11.79
C GLN A 105 29.89 -3.76 -11.96
N GLY A 106 28.61 -3.51 -11.69
CA GLY A 106 27.53 -4.46 -11.93
C GLY A 106 26.87 -4.16 -13.27
N ASN A 107 26.88 -5.13 -14.18
CA ASN A 107 26.03 -5.11 -15.38
C ASN A 107 24.57 -4.80 -14.97
N PRO A 108 23.90 -3.79 -15.55
CA PRO A 108 22.49 -3.48 -15.23
C PRO A 108 21.52 -4.63 -15.54
N ASN A 109 21.93 -5.61 -16.35
CA ASN A 109 21.20 -6.85 -16.61
C ASN A 109 21.58 -8.00 -15.66
N LYS A 110 22.33 -7.74 -14.58
CA LYS A 110 22.72 -8.78 -13.63
C LYS A 110 21.48 -9.24 -12.86
N VAL A 111 21.01 -10.43 -13.19
CA VAL A 111 19.98 -11.13 -12.42
C VAL A 111 20.53 -11.38 -11.01
N ILE A 112 20.02 -10.64 -10.03
CA ILE A 112 20.35 -10.85 -8.62
C ILE A 112 19.62 -12.12 -8.18
N THR A 113 20.37 -13.21 -8.06
CA THR A 113 19.85 -14.46 -7.52
C THR A 113 20.05 -14.46 -6.00
N VAL A 114 18.99 -14.67 -5.24
CA VAL A 114 19.07 -14.83 -3.78
C VAL A 114 19.81 -16.13 -3.48
N GLN A 115 20.99 -16.02 -2.86
CA GLN A 115 21.84 -17.18 -2.57
C GLN A 115 21.45 -17.93 -1.28
N GLY A 116 20.69 -17.30 -0.40
CA GLY A 116 20.26 -17.90 0.86
C GLY A 116 19.31 -17.00 1.65
N LYS A 117 18.72 -17.59 2.69
CA LYS A 117 17.88 -16.90 3.68
C LYS A 117 18.42 -17.24 5.07
N SER A 118 18.61 -16.23 5.89
CA SER A 118 18.87 -16.36 7.34
C SER A 118 17.83 -15.57 8.12
N GLU A 119 17.62 -15.96 9.37
CA GLU A 119 16.73 -15.27 10.29
C GLU A 119 17.56 -14.71 11.45
N HIS A 120 17.36 -13.43 11.76
CA HIS A 120 18.10 -12.72 12.81
C HIS A 120 17.11 -12.10 13.79
N ASN A 121 17.39 -12.28 15.09
CA ASN A 121 16.58 -11.68 16.13
C ASN A 121 16.93 -10.21 16.29
N VAL A 122 15.96 -9.33 16.08
CA VAL A 122 16.10 -7.87 16.23
C VAL A 122 15.34 -7.35 17.46
N LYS A 123 14.86 -8.24 18.32
CA LYS A 123 14.14 -7.88 19.54
C LYS A 123 15.11 -7.35 20.60
N ILE A 124 14.74 -6.26 21.26
CA ILE A 124 15.43 -5.70 22.42
C ILE A 124 14.61 -5.93 23.69
N SER A 125 15.23 -5.76 24.86
CA SER A 125 14.59 -6.05 26.16
C SER A 125 13.37 -5.16 26.47
N SER A 126 13.31 -3.96 25.89
CA SER A 126 12.18 -3.03 26.05
C SER A 126 11.01 -3.29 25.08
N ASP A 127 11.15 -4.21 24.12
CA ASP A 127 10.08 -4.51 23.16
C ASP A 127 8.94 -5.30 23.82
N SER A 128 7.77 -4.70 23.90
CA SER A 128 6.55 -5.32 24.40
C SER A 128 5.80 -6.15 23.34
N ASN A 129 6.00 -5.86 22.06
CA ASN A 129 5.27 -6.46 20.95
C ASN A 129 6.18 -7.35 20.08
N THR A 130 5.55 -8.11 19.17
CA THR A 130 6.27 -8.77 18.07
C THR A 130 6.81 -7.72 17.11
N CYS A 131 8.09 -7.82 16.76
CA CYS A 131 8.73 -6.90 15.82
C CYS A 131 8.01 -6.88 14.47
N SER A 132 7.69 -5.69 13.99
CA SER A 132 7.05 -5.46 12.69
C SER A 132 7.93 -4.52 11.87
N ILE A 133 8.82 -5.10 11.06
CA ILE A 133 9.82 -4.35 10.32
C ILE A 133 9.21 -3.78 9.03
N THR A 134 9.05 -2.46 8.98
CA THR A 134 8.39 -1.77 7.84
C THR A 134 9.37 -1.08 6.91
N ALA A 135 10.58 -0.77 7.37
CA ALA A 135 11.64 -0.19 6.55
C ALA A 135 13.02 -0.67 7.01
N ILE A 136 13.94 -0.73 6.04
CA ILE A 136 15.34 -1.13 6.23
C ILE A 136 16.21 -0.16 5.42
N CYS A 137 17.34 0.26 5.98
CA CYS A 137 18.35 1.06 5.29
C CYS A 137 19.73 0.47 5.61
N VAL A 138 20.52 0.19 4.57
CA VAL A 138 21.89 -0.32 4.72
C VAL A 138 22.84 0.83 4.49
N LEU A 139 23.62 1.19 5.51
CA LEU A 139 24.60 2.28 5.41
C LEU A 139 25.87 1.82 4.67
N PRO A 140 26.71 2.76 4.17
CA PRO A 140 27.96 2.43 3.48
C PRO A 140 28.95 1.60 4.29
N ASP A 141 28.94 1.73 5.62
CA ASP A 141 29.74 0.93 6.56
C ASP A 141 29.18 -0.49 6.82
N ARG A 142 28.09 -0.83 6.12
CA ARG A 142 27.30 -2.08 6.21
C ARG A 142 26.57 -2.27 7.53
N ASN A 143 26.48 -1.25 8.38
CA ASN A 143 25.49 -1.26 9.45
C ASN A 143 24.09 -1.15 8.85
N VAL A 144 23.10 -1.72 9.54
CA VAL A 144 21.73 -1.78 9.05
C VAL A 144 20.82 -1.07 10.03
N LEU A 145 20.06 -0.10 9.55
CA LEU A 145 18.97 0.49 10.29
C LEU A 145 17.69 -0.26 9.96
N VAL A 146 16.86 -0.53 10.97
CA VAL A 146 15.53 -1.09 10.79
C VAL A 146 14.51 -0.27 11.56
N VAL A 147 13.34 -0.10 10.96
CA VAL A 147 12.16 0.51 11.60
C VAL A 147 11.27 -0.61 12.10
N ASP A 148 11.12 -0.70 13.42
CA ASP A 148 10.19 -1.61 14.10
C ASP A 148 8.93 -0.86 14.51
N ASN A 149 7.92 -0.93 13.65
CA ASN A 149 6.70 -0.14 13.73
C ASN A 149 5.91 -0.45 15.01
N HIS A 150 5.70 -1.73 15.34
CA HIS A 150 4.88 -2.14 16.48
C HIS A 150 5.52 -1.84 17.85
N ASN A 151 6.84 -1.70 17.92
CA ASN A 151 7.54 -1.32 19.15
C ASN A 151 7.95 0.15 19.19
N ALA A 152 7.52 0.97 18.21
CA ALA A 152 7.89 2.38 18.09
C ALA A 152 9.42 2.61 18.16
N ASN A 153 10.20 1.75 17.50
CA ASN A 153 11.65 1.73 17.61
C ASN A 153 12.34 1.87 16.25
N VAL A 154 13.44 2.60 16.22
CA VAL A 154 14.47 2.50 15.17
C VAL A 154 15.68 1.82 15.77
N LYS A 155 16.17 0.74 15.15
CA LYS A 155 17.26 -0.08 15.66
C LYS A 155 18.43 -0.05 14.70
N LEU A 156 19.63 0.13 15.24
CA LEU A 156 20.89 0.00 14.52
C LEU A 156 21.45 -1.39 14.76
N LEU A 157 21.70 -2.11 13.68
CA LEU A 157 22.30 -3.42 13.67
C LEU A 157 23.72 -3.32 13.11
N ASP A 158 24.61 -4.12 13.65
CA ASP A 158 25.94 -4.28 13.09
C ASP A 158 25.99 -5.26 11.90
N GLN A 159 27.20 -5.51 11.40
CA GLN A 159 27.46 -6.41 10.28
C GLN A 159 27.13 -7.88 10.59
N GLN A 160 26.93 -8.22 11.87
CA GLN A 160 26.49 -9.53 12.34
C GLN A 160 24.98 -9.54 12.66
N TYR A 161 24.27 -8.48 12.24
CA TYR A 161 22.86 -8.25 12.47
C TYR A 161 22.47 -8.21 13.95
N GLN A 162 23.39 -7.85 14.85
CA GLN A 162 23.13 -7.66 16.27
C GLN A 162 22.73 -6.21 16.53
N VAL A 163 21.70 -5.99 17.36
CA VAL A 163 21.26 -4.64 17.73
C VAL A 163 22.30 -3.99 18.65
N VAL A 164 22.95 -2.92 18.18
CA VAL A 164 24.00 -2.19 18.91
C VAL A 164 23.53 -0.85 19.48
N SER A 165 22.45 -0.29 18.94
CA SER A 165 21.80 0.94 19.43
C SER A 165 20.33 0.94 19.02
N HIS A 166 19.50 1.67 19.75
CA HIS A 166 18.11 1.90 19.38
C HIS A 166 17.64 3.28 19.81
N TRP A 167 16.57 3.75 19.19
CA TRP A 167 15.85 4.95 19.56
C TRP A 167 14.36 4.60 19.65
N SER A 168 13.76 4.91 20.78
CA SER A 168 12.32 4.79 20.99
C SER A 168 11.64 6.12 20.67
N SER A 169 10.78 6.11 19.67
CA SER A 169 10.04 7.28 19.23
C SER A 169 8.74 7.46 19.98
N THR A 170 8.26 8.70 20.06
CA THR A 170 6.93 9.01 20.61
C THR A 170 5.80 8.73 19.63
N GLY A 171 6.09 8.64 18.33
CA GLY A 171 5.16 8.20 17.28
C GLY A 171 5.49 6.81 16.75
N THR A 172 4.71 6.32 15.79
CA THR A 172 4.94 5.02 15.14
C THR A 172 5.81 5.23 13.89
N PRO A 173 7.07 4.78 13.89
CA PRO A 173 7.94 4.92 12.74
C PRO A 173 7.46 3.99 11.62
N ALA A 174 7.46 4.46 10.37
CA ALA A 174 6.88 3.72 9.25
C ALA A 174 7.85 3.54 8.07
N GLY A 175 8.35 4.63 7.51
CA GLY A 175 9.23 4.66 6.35
C GLY A 175 10.59 5.25 6.73
N MET A 176 11.61 4.91 5.95
CA MET A 176 12.97 5.42 6.14
C MET A 176 13.70 5.51 4.80
N CYS A 177 14.52 6.55 4.62
CA CYS A 177 15.45 6.65 3.50
C CYS A 177 16.81 7.22 3.95
N GLU A 178 17.86 6.88 3.20
CA GLU A 178 19.19 7.47 3.35
C GLU A 178 19.17 8.91 2.83
N ILE A 179 19.78 9.83 3.58
CA ILE A 179 20.00 11.24 3.19
C ILE A 179 21.47 11.47 2.86
N THR A 180 22.35 10.96 3.72
CA THR A 180 23.80 10.97 3.52
C THR A 180 24.39 9.64 3.98
N THR A 181 25.70 9.47 3.84
CA THR A 181 26.42 8.25 4.27
C THR A 181 26.26 7.90 5.75
N SER A 182 25.82 8.84 6.59
CA SER A 182 25.59 8.62 8.02
C SER A 182 24.26 9.17 8.53
N GLU A 183 23.40 9.70 7.67
CA GLU A 183 22.12 10.31 8.08
C GLU A 183 20.96 9.67 7.33
N VAL A 184 19.91 9.33 8.07
CA VAL A 184 18.64 8.85 7.53
C VAL A 184 17.49 9.77 7.94
N ALA A 185 16.42 9.76 7.16
CA ALA A 185 15.15 10.38 7.51
C ALA A 185 14.11 9.28 7.76
N VAL A 186 13.36 9.41 8.86
CA VAL A 186 12.34 8.43 9.27
C VAL A 186 11.00 9.14 9.41
N THR A 187 9.96 8.61 8.78
CA THR A 187 8.58 9.11 8.95
C THR A 187 7.99 8.56 10.24
N LEU A 188 7.40 9.45 11.04
CA LEU A 188 6.67 9.11 12.25
C LEU A 188 5.19 9.44 12.07
N ASN A 189 4.34 8.45 12.31
CA ASN A 189 2.90 8.59 12.29
C ASN A 189 2.32 8.08 13.60
N GLY A 190 1.44 8.84 14.25
CA GLY A 190 0.77 8.39 15.45
C GLY A 190 -0.70 8.79 15.41
N PRO A 191 -1.65 7.85 15.25
CA PRO A 191 -3.07 8.19 15.32
C PRO A 191 -3.44 8.75 16.69
N ASP A 192 -2.83 8.22 17.76
CA ASP A 192 -3.11 8.65 19.13
C ASP A 192 -2.37 9.94 19.52
N THR A 193 -1.25 10.23 18.87
CA THR A 193 -0.38 11.36 19.21
C THR A 193 -0.49 12.52 18.23
N ASN A 194 -1.36 12.41 17.21
CA ASN A 194 -1.46 13.33 16.07
C ASN A 194 -0.08 13.72 15.51
N THR A 195 0.87 12.77 15.59
CA THR A 195 2.26 13.03 15.22
C THR A 195 2.41 12.72 13.74
N HIS A 196 2.75 13.76 12.99
CA HIS A 196 3.04 13.67 11.57
C HIS A 196 4.35 14.38 11.31
N GLU A 197 5.45 13.66 11.43
CA GLU A 197 6.77 14.28 11.32
C GLU A 197 7.78 13.41 10.56
N VAL A 198 8.87 14.04 10.14
CA VAL A 198 10.09 13.36 9.70
C VAL A 198 11.18 13.64 10.73
N GLN A 199 11.73 12.59 11.33
CA GLN A 199 12.90 12.67 12.20
C GLN A 199 14.17 12.36 11.40
N PHE A 200 15.15 13.26 11.47
CA PHE A 200 16.50 13.01 10.94
C PHE A 200 17.33 12.32 12.02
N ILE A 201 18.02 11.24 11.66
CA ILE A 201 18.83 10.46 12.59
C ILE A 201 20.21 10.29 11.99
N THR A 202 21.23 10.75 12.71
CA THR A 202 22.63 10.53 12.36
C THR A 202 23.15 9.31 13.10
N VAL A 203 23.86 8.43 12.41
CA VAL A 203 24.63 7.34 13.01
C VAL A 203 26.04 7.84 13.27
N ASN A 204 26.41 7.94 14.54
CA ASN A 204 27.74 8.35 14.96
C ASN A 204 28.30 7.35 15.97
N ASN A 205 29.46 6.76 15.71
CA ASN A 205 30.11 5.79 16.60
C ASN A 205 29.17 4.66 17.06
N ARG A 206 28.40 4.09 16.12
CA ARG A 206 27.40 3.02 16.38
C ARG A 206 26.29 3.44 17.35
N GLN A 207 26.02 4.73 17.48
CA GLN A 207 24.91 5.30 18.25
C GLN A 207 23.98 6.09 17.35
N LEU A 208 22.70 6.08 17.69
CA LEU A 208 21.69 6.91 17.04
C LEU A 208 21.66 8.29 17.69
N VAL A 209 21.90 9.33 16.90
CA VAL A 209 21.85 10.74 17.32
C VAL A 209 20.69 11.41 16.60
N MET A 210 19.68 11.82 17.38
CA MET A 210 18.47 12.45 16.86
C MET A 210 18.80 13.89 16.45
N GLY A 211 18.63 14.18 15.17
CA GLY A 211 18.79 15.51 14.58
C GLY A 211 17.49 16.31 14.58
N LYS A 212 17.35 17.15 13.56
CA LYS A 212 16.18 18.01 13.37
C LYS A 212 14.90 17.18 13.09
N LYS A 213 13.76 17.82 13.34
CA LYS A 213 12.42 17.31 13.01
C LYS A 213 11.76 18.21 11.98
N LEU A 214 10.99 17.62 11.08
CA LEU A 214 10.10 18.33 10.16
C LEU A 214 8.66 18.01 10.50
N GLN A 215 7.92 19.01 10.98
CA GLN A 215 6.50 18.85 11.24
C GLN A 215 5.72 18.93 9.92
N LEU A 216 4.91 17.92 9.66
CA LEU A 216 4.03 17.84 8.51
C LEU A 216 2.60 18.19 8.92
N GLN A 217 1.82 18.68 7.96
CA GLN A 217 0.39 19.01 8.12
C GLN A 217 -0.52 17.89 7.59
N HIS A 218 0.06 16.72 7.33
CA HIS A 218 -0.62 15.56 6.75
C HIS A 218 0.04 14.28 7.25
N GLU A 219 -0.68 13.17 7.22
CA GLU A 219 -0.11 11.86 7.53
C GLU A 219 1.07 11.52 6.61
N CYS A 220 2.06 10.82 7.16
CA CYS A 220 3.19 10.27 6.41
C CYS A 220 3.28 8.76 6.61
N LYS A 221 3.72 8.05 5.57
CA LYS A 221 3.84 6.59 5.54
C LYS A 221 5.21 6.18 5.03
N SER A 222 5.50 6.44 3.77
CA SER A 222 6.82 6.20 3.20
C SER A 222 7.52 7.50 2.85
N ILE A 223 8.84 7.44 2.75
CA ILE A 223 9.72 8.54 2.37
C ILE A 223 10.79 8.05 1.41
N ALA A 224 11.14 8.89 0.44
CA ALA A 224 12.29 8.73 -0.41
C ALA A 224 13.04 10.06 -0.52
N PHE A 225 14.32 10.00 -0.87
CA PHE A 225 15.17 11.15 -1.06
C PHE A 225 15.82 11.09 -2.44
N HIS A 226 15.72 12.18 -3.18
CA HIS A 226 16.32 12.29 -4.50
C HIS A 226 16.68 13.75 -4.80
N GLN A 227 17.91 14.00 -5.26
CA GLN A 227 18.40 15.30 -5.73
C GLN A 227 18.15 16.49 -4.77
N GLY A 228 18.17 16.28 -3.45
CA GLY A 228 17.97 17.36 -2.47
C GLY A 228 16.52 17.52 -1.98
N ASP A 229 15.59 16.75 -2.54
CA ASP A 229 14.17 16.77 -2.18
C ASP A 229 13.71 15.45 -1.54
N LEU A 230 12.77 15.59 -0.61
CA LEU A 230 12.06 14.52 0.07
C LEU A 230 10.72 14.28 -0.59
N TYR A 231 10.45 13.01 -0.89
CA TYR A 231 9.20 12.53 -1.46
C TYR A 231 8.47 11.74 -0.39
N ILE A 232 7.41 12.33 0.15
CA ILE A 232 6.70 11.78 1.31
C ILE A 232 5.30 11.38 0.87
N THR A 233 4.92 10.15 1.20
CA THR A 233 3.60 9.61 0.85
C THR A 233 2.68 9.59 2.06
N SER A 234 1.40 9.92 1.84
CA SER A 234 0.29 9.49 2.68
C SER A 234 -0.36 8.24 2.08
N TYR A 235 -1.59 7.89 2.49
CA TYR A 235 -2.34 6.82 1.83
C TYR A 235 -2.77 7.15 0.39
N THR A 236 -2.95 8.43 0.09
CA THR A 236 -3.55 8.88 -1.18
C THR A 236 -2.70 9.88 -1.93
N VAL A 237 -1.72 10.52 -1.27
CA VAL A 237 -1.03 11.67 -1.82
C VAL A 237 0.48 11.47 -1.78
N LEU A 238 1.16 11.91 -2.83
CA LEU A 238 2.60 12.11 -2.86
C LEU A 238 2.90 13.60 -2.74
N TYR A 239 3.63 13.97 -1.68
CA TYR A 239 4.09 15.33 -1.43
C TYR A 239 5.60 15.42 -1.67
N MET A 240 6.04 16.60 -2.11
CA MET A 240 7.45 16.92 -2.27
C MET A 240 7.82 18.06 -1.32
N TYR A 241 8.93 17.87 -0.61
CA TYR A 241 9.48 18.81 0.36
C TYR A 241 10.96 19.01 0.11
N THR A 242 11.48 20.20 0.40
CA THR A 242 12.94 20.39 0.47
C THR A 242 13.50 19.71 1.72
N LEU A 243 14.81 19.49 1.77
CA LEU A 243 15.50 19.04 3.00
C LEU A 243 15.32 19.95 4.22
N SER A 244 15.02 21.24 4.00
CA SER A 244 14.72 22.20 5.07
C SER A 244 13.26 22.11 5.57
N GLY A 245 12.44 21.27 4.95
CA GLY A 245 11.03 21.07 5.29
C GLY A 245 10.08 22.07 4.64
N LYS A 246 10.54 22.83 3.64
CA LYS A 246 9.63 23.67 2.85
C LYS A 246 8.80 22.77 1.94
N PHE A 247 7.48 22.87 2.05
CA PHE A 247 6.57 22.24 1.09
C PHE A 247 6.81 22.81 -0.31
N VAL A 248 7.00 21.94 -1.30
CA VAL A 248 7.20 22.33 -2.69
C VAL A 248 5.92 22.12 -3.49
N SER A 249 5.41 20.90 -3.53
CA SER A 249 4.23 20.57 -4.34
C SER A 249 3.55 19.27 -3.91
N LYS A 250 2.28 19.12 -4.34
CA LYS A 250 1.56 17.86 -4.36
C LYS A 250 1.77 17.22 -5.74
N MET A 251 2.54 16.14 -5.80
CA MET A 251 2.95 15.52 -7.06
C MET A 251 1.89 14.56 -7.61
N TYR A 252 1.12 13.92 -6.74
CA TYR A 252 0.06 12.99 -7.11
C TYR A 252 -1.00 12.91 -6.01
N GLU A 253 -2.26 12.69 -6.38
CA GLU A 253 -3.38 12.45 -5.47
C GLU A 253 -4.36 11.43 -6.07
N ASP A 254 -4.58 10.33 -5.35
CA ASP A 254 -5.66 9.39 -5.65
C ASP A 254 -6.98 9.92 -5.10
N THR A 255 -7.83 10.41 -6.01
CA THR A 255 -9.18 10.91 -5.69
C THR A 255 -10.28 9.88 -5.90
N SER A 256 -9.93 8.62 -6.19
CA SER A 256 -10.91 7.58 -6.55
C SER A 256 -11.81 7.11 -5.40
N GLY A 257 -11.54 7.53 -4.16
CA GLY A 257 -12.33 7.18 -2.97
C GLY A 257 -12.18 5.72 -2.52
N ASN A 258 -11.40 4.90 -3.21
CA ASN A 258 -11.22 3.47 -2.92
C ASN A 258 -10.09 3.18 -1.93
N VAL A 259 -9.89 4.07 -0.95
CA VAL A 259 -8.83 3.93 0.05
C VAL A 259 -9.27 2.96 1.13
N THR A 260 -9.33 1.68 0.79
CA THR A 260 -9.39 0.65 1.83
C THR A 260 -7.98 0.51 2.40
N GLY A 261 -7.81 0.67 3.72
CA GLY A 261 -6.51 0.63 4.39
C GLY A 261 -5.70 -0.67 4.21
N LYS A 262 -6.22 -1.65 3.47
CA LYS A 262 -5.55 -2.90 3.09
C LYS A 262 -5.08 -2.94 1.62
N ASN A 263 -5.56 -2.04 0.77
CA ASN A 263 -5.27 -2.01 -0.67
C ASN A 263 -4.75 -0.65 -1.15
N SER A 264 -4.07 0.13 -0.29
CA SER A 264 -3.23 1.20 -0.83
C SER A 264 -2.22 0.53 -1.75
N LYS A 265 -2.33 0.73 -3.07
CA LYS A 265 -1.27 0.40 -4.01
C LYS A 265 -0.05 1.15 -3.48
N ILE A 266 0.81 0.45 -2.75
CA ILE A 266 2.04 1.03 -2.24
C ILE A 266 2.76 1.49 -3.49
N MET A 267 2.81 2.81 -3.70
CA MET A 267 3.72 3.38 -4.68
C MET A 267 5.12 3.10 -4.15
N LYS A 268 5.62 1.89 -4.46
CA LYS A 268 7.02 1.57 -4.33
C LYS A 268 7.72 2.32 -5.44
N PHE A 269 8.22 3.50 -5.12
CA PHE A 269 9.15 4.19 -5.99
C PHE A 269 10.48 3.45 -5.92
N ILE A 270 10.94 2.97 -7.06
CA ILE A 270 12.33 2.59 -7.27
C ILE A 270 12.93 3.83 -7.92
N PHE A 271 13.63 4.65 -7.13
CA PHE A 271 14.49 5.72 -7.63
C PHE A 271 15.90 5.17 -7.84
#